data_AF-A0A960QF42-F1
#
_entry.id   AF-A0A960QF42-F1
#
_cell.length_a   1.000
_cell.length_b   1.000
_cell.length_c   1.000
_cell.angle_alpha   90.00
_cell.angle_beta   90.00
_cell.angle_gamma   90.00
#
_symmetry.space_group_name_H-M   'P 1'
#
loop_
_entity.id
_entity.type
_entity.pdbx_description
1 polymer ?
#
loop_
_entity_poly.entity_id
_entity_poly.type
_entity_poly.pdbx_seq_one_letter_code
_entity_poly.pdbx_strand_id
1 'polypeptide(L)' 'MAKLTLHVPDELVAAAKTEAAARQTSVSKLVSDFFRNLAAKSPLPPTDDSELAPHTRRLAGCVPDADTEDYIDYLEEKHG' A
#
# COMPACT_ATOMS: atom_id res chain seq x y z
N MET A 1 15.24 20.46 1.19
CA MET A 1 14.31 19.89 0.19
C MET A 1 15.00 18.73 -0.50
N ALA A 2 14.33 17.60 -0.67
CA ALA A 2 14.83 16.50 -1.50
C ALA A 2 14.40 16.73 -2.96
N LYS A 3 15.26 16.41 -3.93
CA LYS A 3 14.98 16.52 -5.37
C LYS A 3 15.09 15.14 -6.00
N LEU A 4 14.03 14.71 -6.67
CA LEU A 4 14.01 13.49 -7.49
C LEU A 4 14.13 13.89 -8.96
N THR A 5 15.04 13.25 -9.70
CA THR A 5 15.17 13.43 -11.16
C THR A 5 14.96 12.06 -11.81
N LEU A 6 14.04 12.01 -12.77
CA LEU A 6 13.64 10.78 -13.48
C LEU A 6 13.95 10.96 -14.96
N HIS A 7 14.52 9.94 -15.58
CA HIS A 7 14.65 9.87 -17.03
C HIS A 7 13.47 9.09 -17.58
N VAL A 8 12.59 9.77 -18.32
CA VAL A 8 11.37 9.19 -18.88
C VAL A 8 11.17 9.72 -20.31
N PRO A 9 10.55 8.92 -21.20
CA PRO A 9 10.19 9.36 -22.54
C PRO A 9 9.37 10.67 -22.54
N ASP A 10 9.63 11.54 -23.52
CA ASP A 10 8.96 12.85 -23.62
C ASP A 10 7.43 12.73 -23.74
N GLU A 11 6.95 11.68 -24.39
CA GLU A 11 5.52 11.36 -24.52
C GLU A 11 4.84 11.14 -23.15
N LEU A 12 5.54 10.54 -22.19
CA LEU A 12 5.01 10.36 -20.83
C LEU A 12 5.03 11.67 -20.04
N VAL A 13 6.03 12.52 -20.26
CA VAL A 13 6.07 13.86 -19.66
C VAL A 13 4.89 14.70 -20.17
N ALA A 14 4.59 14.62 -21.46
CA ALA A 14 3.44 15.29 -22.06
C ALA A 14 2.12 14.77 -21.48
N ALA A 15 1.94 13.45 -21.42
CA ALA A 15 0.75 12.82 -20.83
C ALA A 15 0.55 13.25 -19.35
N ALA A 16 1.62 13.25 -18.55
CA ALA A 16 1.56 13.66 -17.15
C ALA A 16 1.17 15.14 -16.98
N LYS A 17 1.66 16.03 -17.86
CA LYS A 17 1.29 17.46 -17.85
C LYS A 17 -0.17 17.66 -18.23
N THR A 18 -0.66 16.95 -19.24
CA THR A 18 -2.07 17.00 -19.66
C THR A 18 -2.99 16.56 -18.53
N GLU A 19 -2.66 15.46 -17.86
CA GLU A 19 -3.44 14.97 -16.71
C GLU A 19 -3.43 15.95 -15.53
N ALA A 20 -2.27 16.54 -15.24
CA ALA A 20 -2.15 17.55 -14.19
C ALA A 20 -3.02 18.78 -14.49
N ALA A 21 -3.03 19.25 -15.74
CA ALA A 21 -3.88 20.36 -16.16
C ALA A 21 -5.38 20.02 -16.05
N ALA A 22 -5.78 18.82 -16.49
CA ALA A 22 -7.17 18.35 -16.38
C ALA A 22 -7.64 18.31 -14.91
N ARG A 23 -6.75 17.94 -13.98
CA ARG A 23 -7.01 17.90 -12.54
C ARG A 23 -6.71 19.22 -11.81
N GLN A 24 -6.41 20.30 -12.52
CA GLN A 24 -6.05 21.62 -11.94
C GLN A 24 -4.93 21.54 -10.89
N THR A 25 -3.92 20.71 -11.15
CA THR A 25 -2.79 20.46 -10.23
C THR A 25 -1.46 20.48 -10.98
N SER A 26 -0.35 20.26 -10.26
CA SER A 26 0.98 20.13 -10.87
C SER A 26 1.42 18.67 -10.94
N VAL A 27 2.32 18.36 -11.88
CA VAL A 27 2.95 17.04 -11.98
C VAL A 27 3.66 16.67 -10.67
N SER A 28 4.35 17.63 -10.05
CA SER A 28 5.00 17.43 -8.75
C SER A 28 4.01 17.05 -7.66
N LYS A 29 2.81 17.63 -7.66
CA LYS A 29 1.76 17.27 -6.70
C LYS A 29 1.19 15.87 -6.98
N LEU A 30 0.94 15.52 -8.24
CA LEU A 30 0.52 14.15 -8.62
C LEU A 30 1.53 13.10 -8.13
N VAL A 31 2.82 13.32 -8.38
CA VAL A 31 3.88 12.40 -7.94
C VAL A 31 4.00 12.35 -6.42
N SER A 32 3.86 13.50 -5.75
CA SER A 32 3.87 13.55 -4.28
C SER A 32 2.71 12.75 -3.67
N ASP A 33 1.53 12.87 -4.27
CA ASP A 33 0.33 12.17 -3.81
C ASP A 33 0.39 10.68 -4.14
N PHE A 34 1.02 10.30 -5.27
CA PHE A 34 1.37 8.91 -5.55
C PHE A 34 2.30 8.33 -4.48
N PHE A 35 3.41 9.01 -4.14
CA PHE A 35 4.33 8.54 -3.10
C PHE A 35 3.68 8.44 -1.72
N ARG A 36 2.78 9.37 -1.37
CA ARG A 36 1.98 9.25 -0.14
C ARG A 36 1.12 7.99 -0.14
N ASN A 37 0.42 7.71 -1.23
CA ASN A 37 -0.39 6.50 -1.34
C ASN A 37 0.46 5.23 -1.35
N LEU A 38 1.66 5.27 -1.98
CA LEU A 38 2.61 4.16 -1.96
C LEU A 38 3.07 3.85 -0.53
N ALA A 39 3.39 4.89 0.26
CA ALA A 39 3.78 4.74 1.66
C ALA A 39 2.61 4.22 2.52
N ALA A 40 1.38 4.66 2.24
CA ALA A 40 0.18 4.18 2.94
C ALA A 40 -0.21 2.74 2.57
N LYS A 41 0.19 2.26 1.38
CA LYS A 41 -0.01 0.89 0.91
C LYS A 41 1.16 -0.05 1.22
N SER A 42 2.25 0.47 1.81
CA SER A 42 3.21 -0.42 2.44
C SER A 42 2.45 -1.27 3.45
N PRO A 43 2.60 -2.61 3.45
CA PRO A 43 2.04 -3.43 4.51
C PRO A 43 2.47 -2.77 5.82
N LEU A 44 1.52 -2.69 6.74
CA LEU A 44 1.65 -2.00 8.02
C LEU A 44 3.06 -2.26 8.60
N PRO A 45 3.68 -1.27 9.30
CA PRO A 45 4.82 -1.59 10.15
C PRO A 45 4.46 -2.85 10.96
N PRO A 46 5.42 -3.77 11.22
CA PRO A 46 5.15 -5.04 11.88
C PRO A 46 4.21 -4.75 13.04
N THR A 47 3.02 -5.35 12.98
CA THR A 47 1.90 -5.07 13.86
C THR A 47 2.45 -4.99 15.26
N ASP A 48 2.60 -3.77 15.79
CA ASP A 48 2.97 -3.64 17.18
C ASP A 48 1.76 -4.21 17.90
N ASP A 49 1.95 -5.33 18.61
CA ASP A 49 0.89 -6.01 19.35
C ASP A 49 0.15 -5.04 20.30
N SER A 50 0.75 -3.88 20.59
CA SER A 50 0.16 -2.73 21.27
C SER A 50 -1.13 -2.19 20.63
N GLU A 51 -1.36 -2.37 19.32
CA GLU A 51 -2.59 -1.94 18.62
C GLU A 51 -3.71 -2.98 18.66
N LEU A 52 -3.41 -4.22 19.05
CA LEU A 52 -4.42 -5.28 19.18
C LEU A 52 -5.32 -5.05 20.39
N ALA A 53 -6.60 -5.34 20.25
CA ALA A 53 -7.53 -5.37 21.38
C ALA A 53 -7.03 -6.35 22.46
N PRO A 54 -7.33 -6.12 23.76
CA PRO A 54 -6.72 -6.89 24.86
C PRO A 54 -6.88 -8.41 24.74
N HIS A 55 -8.00 -8.88 24.20
CA HIS A 55 -8.23 -10.31 23.99
C HIS A 55 -7.44 -10.84 22.79
N THR A 56 -7.38 -10.09 21.69
CA THR A 56 -6.64 -10.45 20.48
C THR A 56 -5.14 -10.52 20.74
N ARG A 57 -4.59 -9.57 21.51
CA ARG A 57 -3.17 -9.58 21.93
C ARG A 57 -2.77 -10.83 22.70
N ARG A 58 -3.68 -11.36 23.53
CA ARG A 58 -3.43 -12.57 24.32
C ARG A 58 -3.43 -13.85 23.48
N LEU A 59 -4.04 -13.81 22.30
CA LEU A 59 -4.18 -14.95 21.38
C LEU A 59 -3.19 -14.88 20.21
N ALA A 60 -2.66 -13.69 19.91
CA ALA A 60 -1.63 -13.50 18.90
C ALA A 60 -0.40 -14.38 19.20
N GLY A 61 0.07 -15.13 18.20
CA GLY A 61 1.20 -16.05 18.32
C GLY A 61 0.92 -17.37 19.06
N CYS A 62 -0.31 -17.63 19.53
CA CYS A 62 -0.64 -18.91 20.16
C CYS A 62 -0.76 -20.08 19.17
N VAL A 63 -0.93 -19.81 17.88
CA VAL A 63 -0.94 -20.83 16.83
C VAL A 63 0.37 -20.71 16.06
N PRO A 64 1.29 -21.69 16.19
CA PRO A 64 2.50 -21.71 15.39
C PRO A 64 2.16 -22.06 13.93
N ASP A 65 2.89 -21.46 12.98
CA ASP A 65 2.85 -21.79 11.56
C ASP A 65 1.45 -21.71 10.91
N ALA A 66 0.60 -20.78 11.37
CA ALA A 66 -0.66 -20.48 10.70
C ALA A 66 -0.47 -19.39 9.64
N ASP A 67 -0.59 -19.77 8.37
CA ASP A 67 -0.64 -18.81 7.27
C ASP A 67 -2.10 -18.37 7.01
N THR A 68 -2.26 -17.14 6.55
CA THR A 68 -3.56 -16.61 6.14
C THR A 68 -4.05 -17.30 4.87
N GLU A 69 -3.14 -17.57 3.93
CA GLU A 69 -3.43 -18.33 2.71
C GLU A 69 -4.01 -19.73 3.01
N ASP A 70 -3.43 -20.47 3.98
CA ASP A 70 -3.92 -21.81 4.37
C ASP A 70 -5.40 -21.79 4.80
N TYR A 71 -5.82 -20.73 5.49
CA TYR A 71 -7.21 -20.57 5.94
C TYR A 71 -8.15 -20.21 4.79
N ILE A 72 -7.68 -19.42 3.82
CA ILE A 72 -8.46 -19.06 2.63
C ILE A 72 -8.70 -20.31 1.77
N ASP A 73 -7.66 -21.10 1.49
CA ASP A 73 -7.76 -22.34 0.71
C ASP A 73 -8.78 -23.32 1.33
N TYR A 74 -8.74 -23.49 2.65
CA TYR A 74 -9.71 -24.31 3.37
C TYR A 74 -11.17 -23.80 3.22
N LEU A 75 -11.39 -22.49 3.25
CA LEU A 75 -12.73 -21.93 3.07
C LEU A 75 -13.25 -22.13 1.65
N GLU A 76 -12.37 -22.02 0.65
CA GLU A 76 -12.71 -22.32 -0.74
C GLU A 76 -13.07 -23.79 -0.93
N GLU A 77 -12.31 -24.73 -0.37
CA GLU A 77 -12.62 -26.16 -0.43
C GLU A 77 -13.96 -26.50 0.26
N LYS A 78 -14.25 -25.84 1.38
CA LYS A 78 -15.43 -26.13 2.20
C LYS A 78 -16.73 -25.56 1.62
N HIS A 79 -16.66 -24.44 0.91
CA HIS A 79 -17.82 -23.66 0.49
C HIS A 79 -17.94 -23.43 -1.02
N GLY A 80 -16.89 -23.71 -1.79
CA GLY A 80 -16.89 -23.70 -3.27
C GLY A 80 -17.42 -25.00 -3.86
#